data_AF-A0A9E5ZS66-F1
#
_entry.id   AF-A0A9E5ZS66-F1
#
_cell.length_a   1.000
_cell.length_b   1.000
_cell.length_c   1.000
_cell.angle_alpha   90.00
_cell.angle_beta   90.00
_cell.angle_gamma   90.00
#
_symmetry.space_group_name_H-M   'P 1'
#
loop_
_entity.id
_entity.type
_entity.pdbx_description
1 polymer ?
#
loop_
_entity_poly.entity_id
_entity_poly.type
_entity_poly.pdbx_seq_one_letter_code
_entity_poly.pdbx_strand_id
1 'polypeptide(L)'
;MKNKKNYLKIIKYVLIVLVYCNCYYNGHAQNQLYPANLNLSTLNGSNGFAIPGLPTSLQFGAESQFIGDVNNDGLQDIAIGSGNATINGNELAGAAYIIFGSSTPFPTPFDVDMLDGTNGFAVEGIAYNKRRGSTITGPGDINGDGIDDLIIGSSSTTAIVIYGTTTFPALITINDITSTNGFLINTGANQIASLGDVNGDAINDFIIGRPDSSGQSWIVFGRSTNFPASIGASWLDGINGFRTSTFPGTIPSFKVGGAGDINNDGFNDILIGNWDSTDPAISYILFGKGTSFAPLVDLLALDGTDGFSIDNNGGNFLSFVGTLGDINNDGI
;
A
#
# COMPACT_ATOMS: atom_id res chain seq x y z
N MET A 1 11.47 51.36 -0.15
CA MET A 1 10.49 50.82 0.82
C MET A 1 10.28 49.34 0.52
N LYS A 2 10.36 48.51 1.54
CA LYS A 2 10.24 47.04 1.50
C LYS A 2 8.85 46.63 1.01
N ASN A 3 8.78 45.59 0.18
CA ASN A 3 7.66 44.64 0.18
C ASN A 3 8.22 43.22 0.03
N LYS A 4 8.81 42.72 1.13
CA LYS A 4 8.96 41.27 1.31
C LYS A 4 7.57 40.74 1.63
N LYS A 5 6.94 40.08 0.66
CA LYS A 5 5.78 39.22 0.93
C LYS A 5 6.25 38.15 1.91
N ASN A 6 5.84 38.29 3.17
CA ASN A 6 5.88 37.20 4.13
C ASN A 6 4.88 36.15 3.66
N TYR A 7 5.33 35.18 2.88
CA TYR A 7 4.57 33.94 2.75
C TYR A 7 4.60 33.29 4.13
N LEU A 8 3.43 33.20 4.79
CA LEU A 8 3.27 32.24 5.87
C LEU A 8 3.67 30.88 5.29
N LYS A 9 4.79 30.33 5.75
CA LYS A 9 5.07 28.90 5.59
C LYS A 9 3.98 28.20 6.40
N ILE A 10 2.90 27.79 5.73
CA ILE A 10 2.03 26.74 6.26
C ILE A 10 2.94 25.51 6.28
N ILE A 11 3.48 25.19 7.45
CA ILE A 11 4.25 23.96 7.60
C ILE A 11 3.21 22.84 7.51
N LYS A 12 3.28 22.08 6.41
CA LYS A 12 2.50 20.86 6.24
C LYS A 12 3.24 19.77 7.00
N TYR A 13 2.53 19.05 7.86
CA TYR A 13 3.06 17.91 8.62
C TYR A 13 2.27 16.67 8.24
N VAL A 14 2.92 15.51 8.29
CA VAL A 14 2.20 14.24 8.46
C VAL A 14 2.02 14.06 9.96
N LEU A 15 0.78 13.83 10.37
CA LEU A 15 0.41 13.59 11.77
C LEU A 15 0.14 12.10 11.94
N ILE A 16 0.84 11.49 12.89
CA ILE A 16 0.62 10.10 13.29
C ILE A 16 0.17 10.09 14.74
N VAL A 17 -1.01 9.51 14.98
CA VAL A 17 -1.58 9.37 16.32
C VAL A 17 -1.38 7.93 16.77
N LEU A 18 -0.62 7.73 17.85
CA LEU A 18 -0.40 6.41 18.43
C LEU A 18 -1.60 6.04 19.30
N VAL A 19 -2.23 4.91 18.99
CA VAL A 19 -3.36 4.38 19.75
C VAL A 19 -2.87 3.29 20.69
N TYR A 20 -2.94 3.53 21.99
CA TYR A 20 -2.62 2.53 23.01
C TYR A 20 -3.93 1.97 23.58
N CYS A 21 -4.41 0.82 23.07
CA CYS A 21 -5.45 0.06 23.77
C CYS A 21 -4.78 -0.85 24.79
N ASN A 22 -4.89 -0.48 26.06
CA ASN A 22 -4.59 -1.39 27.16
C ASN A 22 -5.82 -2.30 27.35
N CYS A 23 -5.99 -3.30 26.49
CA CYS A 23 -7.16 -4.16 26.53
C CYS A 23 -7.02 -5.24 27.63
N TYR A 24 -6.82 -4.84 28.89
CA TYR A 24 -7.09 -5.70 30.05
C TYR A 24 -8.55 -5.48 30.45
N TYR A 25 -9.40 -6.42 30.05
CA TYR A 25 -10.82 -6.48 30.37
C TYR A 25 -11.02 -6.51 31.89
N ASN A 26 -11.30 -5.36 32.49
CA ASN A 26 -11.89 -5.25 33.82
C ASN A 26 -12.82 -4.04 33.85
N GLY A 27 -14.08 -4.27 33.45
CA GLY A 27 -15.28 -3.71 34.08
C GLY A 27 -15.45 -2.20 34.27
N HIS A 28 -14.62 -1.34 33.70
CA HIS A 28 -14.78 0.11 33.80
C HIS A 28 -15.39 0.68 32.53
N ALA A 29 -16.36 1.57 32.72
CA ALA A 29 -17.00 2.36 31.67
C ALA A 29 -15.97 2.87 30.65
N GLN A 30 -16.38 2.88 29.38
CA GLN A 30 -15.74 3.50 28.23
C GLN A 30 -15.29 4.93 28.56
N ASN A 31 -14.17 5.07 29.27
CA ASN A 31 -13.53 6.36 29.45
C ASN A 31 -13.04 6.74 28.06
N GLN A 32 -13.59 7.82 27.53
CA GLN A 32 -13.13 8.41 26.29
C GLN A 32 -11.61 8.65 26.41
N LEU A 33 -10.81 7.75 25.83
CA LEU A 33 -9.34 7.74 25.96
C LEU A 33 -8.68 8.92 25.23
N TYR A 34 -9.46 9.66 24.44
CA TYR A 34 -9.00 10.77 23.61
C TYR A 34 -9.78 12.06 23.86
N PRO A 35 -9.10 13.22 23.91
CA PRO A 35 -9.79 14.48 23.99
C PRO A 35 -10.62 14.71 22.72
N ALA A 36 -11.79 15.36 22.84
CA ALA A 36 -12.59 15.78 21.70
C ALA A 36 -11.82 16.70 20.72
N ASN A 37 -10.72 17.31 21.20
CA ASN A 37 -9.80 18.10 20.40
C ASN A 37 -8.36 17.63 20.69
N LEU A 38 -7.68 17.07 19.70
CA LEU A 38 -6.26 16.75 19.80
C LEU A 38 -5.43 18.02 19.59
N ASN A 39 -4.75 18.49 20.64
CA ASN A 39 -3.84 19.62 20.52
C ASN A 39 -2.46 19.15 20.05
N LEU A 40 -2.06 19.51 18.83
CA LEU A 40 -0.77 19.10 18.26
C LEU A 40 0.44 19.63 19.06
N SER A 41 0.27 20.71 19.83
CA SER A 41 1.34 21.23 20.67
C SER A 41 1.62 20.36 21.91
N THR A 42 0.79 19.36 22.19
CA THR A 42 0.97 18.44 23.32
C THR A 42 1.60 17.11 22.92
N LEU A 43 1.94 16.94 21.64
CA LEU A 43 2.63 15.75 21.15
C LEU A 43 4.03 15.67 21.75
N ASN A 44 4.38 14.52 22.33
CA ASN A 44 5.64 14.31 23.04
C ASN A 44 6.30 12.96 22.75
N GLY A 45 5.82 12.22 21.74
CA GLY A 45 6.38 10.94 21.33
C GLY A 45 5.67 9.76 21.94
N SER A 46 5.19 9.88 23.19
CA SER A 46 4.39 8.85 23.85
C SER A 46 2.92 8.89 23.45
N ASN A 47 2.39 10.07 23.11
CA ASN A 47 0.99 10.28 22.74
C ASN A 47 0.81 10.62 21.24
N GLY A 48 1.85 10.37 20.44
CA GLY A 48 1.94 10.76 19.04
C GLY A 48 3.11 11.71 18.78
N PHE A 49 3.43 11.87 17.51
CA PHE A 49 4.53 12.70 17.03
C PHE A 49 4.17 13.33 15.69
N ALA A 50 4.90 14.39 15.34
CA ALA A 50 4.73 15.09 14.07
C ALA A 50 5.99 14.90 13.22
N ILE A 51 5.76 14.62 11.94
CA ILE A 51 6.83 14.52 10.96
C ILE A 51 6.78 15.80 10.11
N PRO A 52 7.77 16.70 10.20
CA PRO A 52 7.86 17.88 9.38
C PRO A 52 7.88 17.50 7.91
N GLY A 53 6.96 18.04 7.13
CA GLY A 53 6.96 17.81 5.70
C GLY A 53 8.17 18.45 5.02
N LEU A 54 8.71 17.76 4.02
CA LEU A 54 9.64 18.34 3.06
C LEU A 54 8.96 19.51 2.28
N PRO A 55 9.72 20.41 1.61
CA PRO A 55 9.15 21.56 0.92
C PRO A 55 7.90 21.25 0.08
N THR A 56 6.88 22.11 0.17
CA THR A 56 5.48 21.86 -0.23
C THR A 56 5.22 21.44 -1.69
N SER A 57 6.21 21.50 -2.58
CA SER A 57 6.11 21.02 -3.96
C SER A 57 6.33 19.51 -4.13
N LEU A 58 6.75 18.80 -3.07
CA LEU A 58 7.27 17.43 -3.17
C LEU A 58 6.26 16.31 -2.81
N GLN A 59 4.98 16.64 -2.53
CA GLN A 59 3.93 15.65 -2.18
C GLN A 59 4.30 14.72 -1.00
N PHE A 60 5.11 15.21 -0.06
CA PHE A 60 5.44 14.47 1.15
C PHE A 60 4.17 14.15 1.94
N GLY A 61 3.96 12.87 2.27
CA GLY A 61 2.78 12.40 2.98
C GLY A 61 1.51 12.30 2.13
N ALA A 62 1.61 12.40 0.81
CA ALA A 62 0.46 12.14 -0.07
C ALA A 62 0.06 10.66 -0.05
N GLU A 63 1.03 9.78 0.22
CA GLU A 63 0.84 8.36 0.47
C GLU A 63 1.37 8.07 1.87
N SER A 64 0.53 7.54 2.76
CA SER A 64 0.94 7.13 4.10
C SER A 64 0.07 5.99 4.59
N GLN A 65 0.69 4.93 5.10
CA GLN A 65 -0.03 3.77 5.63
C GLN A 65 0.83 2.96 6.60
N PHE A 66 0.18 2.13 7.40
CA PHE A 66 0.83 1.02 8.08
C PHE A 66 1.19 -0.05 7.05
N ILE A 67 2.38 -0.64 7.19
CA ILE A 67 2.92 -1.61 6.22
C ILE A 67 3.15 -3.00 6.82
N GLY A 68 2.63 -3.26 8.03
CA GLY A 68 2.97 -4.46 8.78
C GLY A 68 4.26 -4.31 9.57
N ASP A 69 4.75 -5.41 10.14
CA ASP A 69 6.01 -5.49 10.88
C ASP A 69 7.13 -5.98 9.94
N VAL A 70 7.79 -5.05 9.26
CA VAL A 70 8.78 -5.39 8.24
C VAL A 70 10.16 -5.66 8.84
N ASN A 71 10.38 -5.24 10.09
CA ASN A 71 11.62 -5.46 10.81
C ASN A 71 11.58 -6.63 11.83
N ASN A 72 10.42 -7.29 11.95
CA ASN A 72 10.16 -8.42 12.85
C ASN A 72 10.45 -8.09 14.33
N ASP A 73 10.03 -6.91 14.79
CA ASP A 73 10.16 -6.49 16.19
C ASP A 73 8.86 -6.60 17.00
N GLY A 74 7.78 -7.03 16.34
CA GLY A 74 6.44 -7.20 16.89
C GLY A 74 5.59 -5.94 16.85
N LEU A 75 6.07 -4.84 16.25
CA LEU A 75 5.34 -3.58 16.11
C LEU A 75 5.09 -3.26 14.64
N GLN A 76 3.93 -2.68 14.34
CA GLN A 76 3.66 -2.23 12.98
C GLN A 76 4.50 -1.00 12.62
N ASP A 77 5.01 -1.03 11.40
CA ASP A 77 5.81 0.02 10.78
C ASP A 77 4.96 0.91 9.88
N ILE A 78 5.50 2.08 9.55
CA ILE A 78 4.80 3.11 8.79
C ILE A 78 5.63 3.51 7.59
N ALA A 79 4.99 3.59 6.43
CA ALA A 79 5.61 4.15 5.24
C ALA A 79 5.00 5.51 4.86
N ILE A 80 5.85 6.40 4.38
CA ILE A 80 5.48 7.75 3.94
C ILE A 80 6.10 8.01 2.57
N GLY A 81 5.25 8.26 1.58
CA GLY A 81 5.64 8.60 0.22
C GLY A 81 5.94 10.09 0.05
N SER A 82 6.93 10.37 -0.80
CA SER A 82 7.31 11.70 -1.27
C SER A 82 7.59 11.62 -2.76
N GLY A 83 6.58 11.20 -3.54
CA GLY A 83 6.72 10.89 -4.96
C GLY A 83 7.23 12.05 -5.83
N ASN A 84 7.12 13.32 -5.40
CA ASN A 84 7.65 14.45 -6.17
C ASN A 84 9.01 14.95 -5.63
N ALA A 85 9.65 14.24 -4.70
CA ALA A 85 10.95 14.62 -4.16
C ALA A 85 12.03 14.76 -5.24
N THR A 86 12.87 15.79 -5.11
CA THR A 86 14.12 15.92 -5.86
C THR A 86 15.22 15.25 -5.06
N ILE A 87 15.81 14.19 -5.61
CA ILE A 87 16.85 13.41 -4.94
C ILE A 87 18.16 13.57 -5.71
N ASN A 88 19.22 14.03 -5.04
CA ASN A 88 20.56 14.17 -5.64
C ASN A 88 20.56 14.95 -6.98
N GLY A 89 19.72 15.98 -7.09
CA GLY A 89 19.55 16.80 -8.30
C GLY A 89 18.60 16.23 -9.34
N ASN A 90 18.06 15.02 -9.16
CA ASN A 90 17.05 14.44 -10.04
C ASN A 90 15.65 14.88 -9.62
N GLU A 91 15.06 15.80 -10.36
CA GLU A 91 13.68 16.25 -10.13
C GLU A 91 12.69 15.09 -10.30
N LEU A 92 11.70 15.03 -9.40
CA LEU A 92 10.65 13.99 -9.42
C LEU A 92 11.21 12.56 -9.40
N ALA A 93 12.40 12.36 -8.83
CA ALA A 93 12.93 11.02 -8.58
C ALA A 93 12.04 10.27 -7.58
N GLY A 94 11.55 11.01 -6.57
CA GLY A 94 10.70 10.49 -5.51
C GLY A 94 11.45 9.70 -4.45
N ALA A 95 10.85 9.59 -3.27
CA ALA A 95 11.34 8.77 -2.18
C ALA A 95 10.18 8.18 -1.37
N ALA A 96 10.46 7.11 -0.64
CA ALA A 96 9.63 6.61 0.44
C ALA A 96 10.47 6.53 1.73
N TYR A 97 9.85 6.82 2.87
CA TYR A 97 10.47 6.77 4.19
C TYR A 97 9.72 5.75 5.03
N ILE A 98 10.45 4.73 5.49
CA ILE A 98 9.92 3.66 6.32
C ILE A 98 10.39 3.97 7.73
N ILE A 99 9.45 4.06 8.66
CA ILE A 99 9.69 4.39 10.06
C ILE A 99 9.27 3.18 10.86
N PHE A 100 10.20 2.63 11.64
CA PHE A 100 9.88 1.47 12.46
C PHE A 100 8.98 1.84 13.63
N GLY A 101 8.10 0.91 13.98
CA GLY A 101 7.37 0.95 15.24
C GLY A 101 8.32 1.10 16.43
N SER A 102 7.85 1.72 17.51
CA SER A 102 8.66 1.80 18.73
C SER A 102 7.81 1.68 19.98
N SER A 103 8.33 0.91 20.94
CA SER A 103 7.84 0.88 22.32
C SER A 103 8.39 2.04 23.17
N THR A 104 9.33 2.81 22.61
CA THR A 104 9.87 4.02 23.24
C THR A 104 9.27 5.28 22.62
N PRO A 105 9.22 6.42 23.35
CA PRO A 105 8.66 7.65 22.79
C PRO A 105 9.42 8.12 21.55
N PHE A 106 8.69 8.42 20.47
CA PHE A 106 9.29 8.99 19.26
C PHE A 106 9.82 10.41 19.49
N PRO A 107 10.89 10.84 18.82
CA PRO A 107 11.27 12.24 18.76
C PRO A 107 10.12 13.13 18.28
N THR A 108 9.98 14.32 18.88
CA THR A 108 8.97 15.32 18.48
C THR A 108 9.63 16.69 18.21
N PRO A 109 9.80 17.10 16.95
CA PRO A 109 9.42 16.40 15.72
C PRO A 109 10.29 15.16 15.42
N PHE A 110 9.75 14.23 14.64
CA PHE A 110 10.51 13.13 14.05
C PHE A 110 11.10 13.58 12.72
N ASP A 111 12.41 13.44 12.56
CA ASP A 111 13.12 13.86 11.36
C ASP A 111 13.46 12.64 10.49
N VAL A 112 12.88 12.57 9.29
CA VAL A 112 13.11 11.45 8.36
C VAL A 112 14.53 11.44 7.76
N ASP A 113 15.27 12.54 7.87
CA ASP A 113 16.67 12.59 7.46
C ASP A 113 17.59 11.88 8.49
N MET A 114 17.06 11.50 9.66
CA MET A 114 17.77 10.78 10.72
C MET A 114 17.54 9.25 10.69
N LEU A 115 16.97 8.72 9.60
CA LEU A 115 16.81 7.28 9.42
C LEU A 115 18.17 6.61 9.22
N ASP A 116 18.45 5.55 9.98
CA ASP A 116 19.78 4.93 10.05
C ASP A 116 19.80 3.40 9.89
N GLY A 117 18.64 2.78 9.62
CA GLY A 117 18.47 1.33 9.53
C GLY A 117 18.06 0.68 10.85
N THR A 118 18.14 1.39 11.98
CA THR A 118 17.68 0.92 13.30
C THR A 118 16.37 1.55 13.74
N ASN A 119 16.04 2.73 13.22
CA ASN A 119 14.78 3.45 13.44
C ASN A 119 13.91 3.54 12.17
N GLY A 120 14.33 2.87 11.10
CA GLY A 120 13.72 2.89 9.77
C GLY A 120 14.76 3.16 8.68
N PHE A 121 14.31 3.35 7.44
CA PHE A 121 15.16 3.54 6.27
C PHE A 121 14.47 4.32 5.16
N ALA A 122 15.26 4.89 4.25
CA ALA A 122 14.75 5.57 3.06
C ALA A 122 14.89 4.69 1.80
N VAL A 123 13.94 4.83 0.88
CA VAL A 123 14.00 4.23 -0.45
C VAL A 123 13.93 5.32 -1.52
N GLU A 124 15.06 5.58 -2.18
CA GLU A 124 15.22 6.76 -3.02
C GLU A 124 15.25 6.46 -4.51
N GLY A 125 14.54 7.26 -5.30
CA GLY A 125 14.66 7.27 -6.75
C GLY A 125 16.03 7.76 -7.21
N ILE A 126 16.55 7.15 -8.28
CA ILE A 126 17.89 7.46 -8.82
C ILE A 126 17.86 8.21 -10.16
N ALA A 127 16.67 8.52 -10.68
CA ALA A 127 16.51 9.10 -12.02
C ALA A 127 15.33 10.06 -12.09
N TYR A 128 15.40 11.00 -13.03
CA TYR A 128 14.36 11.99 -13.29
C TYR A 128 12.98 11.37 -13.55
N ASN A 129 11.95 11.97 -12.94
CA ASN A 129 10.52 11.69 -13.18
C ASN A 129 10.12 10.21 -13.06
N LYS A 130 10.72 9.50 -12.10
CA LYS A 130 10.30 8.14 -11.73
C LYS A 130 9.19 8.18 -10.68
N ARG A 131 9.27 9.12 -9.74
CA ARG A 131 8.28 9.32 -8.68
C ARG A 131 8.12 8.09 -7.80
N ARG A 132 9.24 7.52 -7.35
CA ARG A 132 9.24 6.42 -6.38
C ARG A 132 8.53 6.85 -5.10
N GLY A 133 7.76 5.94 -4.50
CA GLY A 133 6.94 6.27 -3.33
C GLY A 133 5.67 7.06 -3.69
N SER A 134 5.19 6.93 -4.94
CA SER A 134 3.89 7.46 -5.36
C SER A 134 2.72 6.57 -4.96
N THR A 135 2.99 5.28 -4.75
CA THR A 135 2.12 4.32 -4.08
C THR A 135 3.02 3.41 -3.25
N ILE A 136 2.53 3.01 -2.09
CA ILE A 136 3.22 2.09 -1.19
C ILE A 136 2.18 1.03 -0.80
N THR A 137 2.61 -0.16 -0.40
CA THR A 137 1.73 -1.11 0.31
C THR A 137 2.58 -2.07 1.12
N GLY A 138 2.12 -2.42 2.31
CA GLY A 138 2.55 -3.65 2.99
C GLY A 138 1.63 -4.77 2.54
N PRO A 139 2.05 -5.66 1.61
CA PRO A 139 1.20 -6.77 1.18
C PRO A 139 1.00 -7.84 2.28
N GLY A 140 1.76 -7.77 3.38
CA GLY A 140 1.97 -8.87 4.32
C GLY A 140 3.19 -9.69 3.91
N ASP A 141 3.39 -10.85 4.51
CA ASP A 141 4.39 -11.84 4.08
C ASP A 141 3.99 -12.47 2.73
N ILE A 142 4.71 -12.13 1.65
CA ILE A 142 4.48 -12.68 0.30
C ILE A 142 5.51 -13.75 -0.08
N ASN A 143 6.56 -13.93 0.72
CA ASN A 143 7.65 -14.87 0.45
C ASN A 143 7.59 -16.12 1.36
N GLY A 144 6.67 -16.16 2.33
CA GLY A 144 6.43 -17.24 3.26
C GLY A 144 7.47 -17.38 4.38
N ASP A 145 8.23 -16.33 4.70
CA ASP A 145 9.26 -16.36 5.75
C ASP A 145 8.75 -15.93 7.15
N GLY A 146 7.51 -15.47 7.23
CA GLY A 146 6.83 -15.03 8.43
C GLY A 146 7.08 -13.57 8.83
N ILE A 147 7.71 -12.78 7.96
CA ILE A 147 7.94 -11.34 8.15
C ILE A 147 7.17 -10.56 7.08
N ASP A 148 6.54 -9.45 7.46
CA ASP A 148 5.79 -8.65 6.48
C ASP A 148 6.74 -8.00 5.46
N ASP A 149 6.34 -8.03 4.19
CA ASP A 149 7.10 -7.45 3.10
C ASP A 149 6.61 -6.05 2.73
N LEU A 150 7.32 -5.38 1.82
CA LEU A 150 7.01 -4.01 1.39
C LEU A 150 7.07 -3.87 -0.13
N ILE A 151 6.08 -3.18 -0.71
CA ILE A 151 6.10 -2.80 -2.12
C ILE A 151 6.07 -1.28 -2.25
N ILE A 152 7.01 -0.74 -3.02
CA ILE A 152 7.14 0.69 -3.30
C ILE A 152 7.00 0.91 -4.80
N GLY A 153 5.88 1.52 -5.17
CA GLY A 153 5.54 1.81 -6.55
C GLY A 153 6.21 3.06 -7.10
N SER A 154 6.16 3.15 -8.42
CA SER A 154 6.63 4.25 -9.24
C SER A 154 5.61 4.48 -10.34
N SER A 155 5.11 5.70 -10.47
CA SER A 155 4.00 6.04 -11.39
C SER A 155 4.25 5.73 -12.87
N SER A 156 5.52 5.60 -13.29
CA SER A 156 5.89 5.49 -14.70
C SER A 156 6.88 4.37 -15.02
N THR A 157 7.34 3.62 -14.02
CA THR A 157 8.36 2.57 -14.18
C THR A 157 8.23 1.48 -13.13
N THR A 158 9.20 0.57 -13.16
CA THR A 158 9.46 -0.48 -12.18
C THR A 158 9.17 -0.11 -10.73
N ALA A 159 8.29 -0.89 -10.10
CA ALA A 159 8.12 -0.93 -8.65
C ALA A 159 9.15 -1.86 -8.01
N ILE A 160 9.44 -1.61 -6.74
CA ILE A 160 10.37 -2.40 -5.94
C ILE A 160 9.57 -3.19 -4.92
N VAL A 161 9.84 -4.49 -4.83
CA VAL A 161 9.50 -5.31 -3.67
C VAL A 161 10.74 -5.44 -2.81
N ILE A 162 10.58 -5.25 -1.50
CA ILE A 162 11.61 -5.41 -0.48
C ILE A 162 11.09 -6.45 0.51
N TYR A 163 11.87 -7.50 0.76
CA TYR A 163 11.51 -8.48 1.76
C TYR A 163 11.76 -7.95 3.18
N GLY A 164 10.86 -8.31 4.09
CA GLY A 164 11.02 -8.07 5.51
C GLY A 164 12.27 -8.74 6.06
N THR A 165 12.93 -8.10 7.04
CA THR A 165 14.13 -8.67 7.67
C THR A 165 14.47 -7.96 8.98
N THR A 166 15.24 -8.60 9.86
CA THR A 166 15.62 -8.01 11.16
C THR A 166 16.62 -6.87 11.09
N THR A 167 17.23 -6.62 9.92
CA THR A 167 18.22 -5.55 9.75
C THR A 167 18.10 -4.87 8.39
N PHE A 168 17.98 -3.55 8.39
CA PHE A 168 17.96 -2.75 7.16
C PHE A 168 19.16 -1.80 7.09
N PRO A 169 19.65 -1.48 5.87
CA PRO A 169 20.50 -0.32 5.68
C PRO A 169 19.67 0.97 5.82
N ALA A 170 20.33 2.10 6.10
CA ALA A 170 19.67 3.40 6.15
C ALA A 170 19.04 3.83 4.81
N LEU A 171 19.59 3.35 3.70
CA LEU A 171 19.21 3.74 2.34
C LEU A 171 19.16 2.52 1.42
N ILE A 172 18.08 2.43 0.64
CA ILE A 172 17.89 1.44 -0.43
C ILE A 172 17.57 2.16 -1.75
N THR A 173 18.17 1.68 -2.83
CA THR A 173 17.81 2.06 -4.20
C THR A 173 17.46 0.82 -5.02
N ILE A 174 16.94 1.04 -6.24
CA ILE A 174 16.66 -0.06 -7.18
C ILE A 174 17.91 -0.92 -7.50
N ASN A 175 19.11 -0.36 -7.36
CA ASN A 175 20.35 -1.08 -7.65
C ASN A 175 20.76 -2.05 -6.52
N ASP A 176 20.15 -1.90 -5.33
CA ASP A 176 20.45 -2.71 -4.15
C ASP A 176 19.52 -3.94 -4.03
N ILE A 177 18.56 -4.06 -4.96
CA ILE A 177 17.58 -5.14 -4.98
C ILE A 177 18.19 -6.36 -5.67
N THR A 178 18.13 -7.49 -4.97
CA THR A 178 18.68 -8.78 -5.32
C THR A 178 17.67 -9.86 -4.98
N SER A 179 17.86 -11.08 -5.47
CA SER A 179 16.94 -12.19 -5.21
C SER A 179 16.82 -12.62 -3.74
N THR A 180 17.66 -12.08 -2.84
CA THR A 180 17.63 -12.40 -1.41
C THR A 180 16.96 -11.33 -0.56
N ASN A 181 16.72 -10.13 -1.10
CA ASN A 181 16.08 -9.03 -0.36
C ASN A 181 14.88 -8.42 -1.10
N GLY A 182 14.42 -9.05 -2.18
CA GLY A 182 13.24 -8.64 -2.91
C GLY A 182 13.28 -9.00 -4.39
N PHE A 183 12.53 -8.24 -5.19
CA PHE A 183 12.54 -8.33 -6.65
C PHE A 183 11.91 -7.08 -7.27
N LEU A 184 11.94 -7.00 -8.60
CA LEU A 184 11.40 -5.88 -9.37
C LEU A 184 10.11 -6.25 -10.09
N ILE A 185 9.17 -5.31 -10.17
CA ILE A 185 7.95 -5.46 -10.97
C ILE A 185 8.06 -4.54 -12.18
N ASN A 186 8.22 -5.09 -13.39
CA ASN A 186 8.54 -4.32 -14.60
C ASN A 186 7.33 -3.60 -15.21
N THR A 187 6.66 -2.77 -14.43
CA THR A 187 5.52 -1.96 -14.86
C THR A 187 5.40 -0.69 -14.04
N GLY A 188 4.85 0.38 -14.62
CA GLY A 188 4.33 1.51 -13.85
C GLY A 188 3.17 1.05 -12.98
N ALA A 189 3.34 1.11 -11.66
CA ALA A 189 2.33 0.70 -10.70
C ALA A 189 1.63 1.94 -10.15
N ASN A 190 0.42 2.21 -10.64
CA ASN A 190 -0.39 3.35 -10.20
C ASN A 190 -1.15 3.06 -8.91
N GLN A 191 -1.51 1.81 -8.69
CA GLN A 191 -2.20 1.34 -7.49
C GLN A 191 -1.70 -0.07 -7.18
N ILE A 192 -1.31 -0.30 -5.93
CA ILE A 192 -0.98 -1.63 -5.42
C ILE A 192 -1.74 -1.81 -4.11
N ALA A 193 -2.19 -3.02 -3.83
CA ALA A 193 -2.86 -3.34 -2.57
C ALA A 193 -2.58 -4.78 -2.17
N SER A 194 -2.59 -5.04 -0.85
CA SER A 194 -2.68 -6.39 -0.30
C SER A 194 -4.02 -7.02 -0.67
N LEU A 195 -4.00 -8.33 -0.88
CA LEU A 195 -5.19 -9.14 -1.04
C LEU A 195 -5.42 -10.12 0.12
N GLY A 196 -4.42 -10.33 0.99
CA GLY A 196 -4.36 -11.54 1.80
C GLY A 196 -4.17 -12.78 0.91
N ASP A 197 -4.47 -13.96 1.42
CA ASP A 197 -4.42 -15.20 0.65
C ASP A 197 -5.71 -15.39 -0.17
N VAL A 198 -5.62 -15.30 -1.50
CA VAL A 198 -6.77 -15.49 -2.41
C VAL A 198 -6.78 -16.87 -3.07
N ASN A 199 -5.69 -17.63 -2.94
CA ASN A 199 -5.49 -18.90 -3.64
C ASN A 199 -5.44 -20.11 -2.68
N GLY A 200 -5.48 -19.88 -1.37
CA GLY A 200 -5.51 -20.90 -0.32
C GLY A 200 -4.16 -21.48 0.08
N ASP A 201 -3.03 -20.87 -0.28
CA ASP A 201 -1.70 -21.39 0.04
C ASP A 201 -1.12 -20.88 1.37
N ALA A 202 -1.89 -20.08 2.10
CA ALA A 202 -1.57 -19.42 3.36
C ALA A 202 -0.43 -18.39 3.28
N ILE A 203 -0.09 -17.93 2.07
CA ILE A 203 0.86 -16.84 1.84
C ILE A 203 0.08 -15.64 1.29
N ASN A 204 0.47 -14.42 1.66
CA ASN A 204 -0.26 -13.25 1.20
C ASN A 204 -0.01 -12.99 -0.29
N ASP A 205 -1.08 -12.56 -0.96
CA ASP A 205 -1.09 -12.16 -2.35
C ASP A 205 -1.25 -10.64 -2.47
N PHE A 206 -0.98 -10.12 -3.66
CA PHE A 206 -1.17 -8.70 -3.93
C PHE A 206 -1.67 -8.42 -5.35
N ILE A 207 -2.26 -7.25 -5.53
CA ILE A 207 -2.79 -6.78 -6.80
C ILE A 207 -2.09 -5.50 -7.25
N ILE A 208 -1.82 -5.43 -8.56
CA ILE A 208 -1.37 -4.22 -9.24
C ILE A 208 -2.51 -3.76 -10.15
N GLY A 209 -3.04 -2.59 -9.86
CA GLY A 209 -4.09 -1.95 -10.65
C GLY A 209 -3.50 -1.19 -11.83
N ARG A 210 -4.04 -1.45 -13.02
CA ARG A 210 -3.76 -0.72 -14.25
C ARG A 210 -2.26 -0.56 -14.56
N PRO A 211 -1.48 -1.66 -14.54
CA PRO A 211 -0.06 -1.65 -14.90
C PRO A 211 0.12 -1.07 -16.30
N ASP A 212 1.03 -0.12 -16.44
CA ASP A 212 1.31 0.62 -17.68
C ASP A 212 0.07 1.22 -18.37
N SER A 213 -0.93 1.63 -17.58
CA SER A 213 -2.21 2.16 -18.08
C SER A 213 -3.04 1.17 -18.92
N SER A 214 -2.76 -0.14 -18.84
CA SER A 214 -3.37 -1.19 -19.67
C SER A 214 -4.88 -1.40 -19.49
N GLY A 215 -5.44 -0.96 -18.37
CA GLY A 215 -6.83 -1.25 -18.00
C GLY A 215 -7.09 -2.66 -17.52
N GLN A 216 -6.03 -3.44 -17.30
CA GLN A 216 -6.07 -4.74 -16.62
C GLN A 216 -5.69 -4.58 -15.15
N SER A 217 -5.93 -5.62 -14.37
CA SER A 217 -5.27 -5.83 -13.08
C SER A 217 -4.34 -7.05 -13.17
N TRP A 218 -3.23 -7.01 -12.44
CA TRP A 218 -2.34 -8.15 -12.25
C TRP A 218 -2.45 -8.62 -10.81
N ILE A 219 -2.84 -9.87 -10.61
CA ILE A 219 -2.86 -10.53 -9.31
C ILE A 219 -1.60 -11.39 -9.27
N VAL A 220 -0.81 -11.22 -8.22
CA VAL A 220 0.45 -11.93 -8.02
C VAL A 220 0.33 -12.76 -6.78
N PHE A 221 0.56 -14.07 -6.92
CA PHE A 221 0.51 -14.95 -5.77
C PHE A 221 1.81 -14.89 -4.97
N GLY A 222 1.67 -14.84 -3.65
CA GLY A 222 2.72 -15.12 -2.70
C GLY A 222 3.28 -16.52 -2.90
N ARG A 223 4.51 -16.76 -2.45
CA ARG A 223 5.16 -18.05 -2.63
C ARG A 223 6.38 -18.24 -1.75
N SER A 224 6.51 -19.45 -1.21
CA SER A 224 7.70 -19.92 -0.48
C SER A 224 8.90 -20.22 -1.38
N THR A 225 8.69 -20.40 -2.68
CA THR A 225 9.77 -20.54 -3.65
C THR A 225 10.17 -19.17 -4.18
N ASN A 226 11.47 -18.90 -4.30
CA ASN A 226 11.99 -17.61 -4.76
C ASN A 226 11.27 -17.02 -5.99
N PHE A 227 10.89 -15.75 -5.89
CA PHE A 227 10.55 -14.93 -7.04
C PHE A 227 11.76 -14.78 -7.98
N PRO A 228 11.53 -14.63 -9.31
CA PRO A 228 12.60 -14.20 -10.20
C PRO A 228 13.04 -12.77 -9.86
N ALA A 229 14.24 -12.37 -10.28
CA ALA A 229 14.76 -11.02 -10.05
C ALA A 229 13.83 -9.91 -10.57
N SER A 230 13.02 -10.21 -11.59
CA SER A 230 11.94 -9.33 -12.01
C SER A 230 10.74 -10.11 -12.55
N ILE A 231 9.53 -9.63 -12.28
CA ILE A 231 8.28 -10.17 -12.83
C ILE A 231 7.65 -9.22 -13.86
N GLY A 232 6.77 -9.78 -14.69
CA GLY A 232 5.96 -9.06 -15.65
C GLY A 232 4.79 -9.90 -16.13
N ALA A 233 3.95 -9.34 -17.01
CA ALA A 233 2.71 -9.97 -17.48
C ALA A 233 2.84 -11.44 -17.93
N SER A 234 3.93 -11.80 -18.61
CA SER A 234 4.13 -13.16 -19.14
C SER A 234 4.44 -14.21 -18.06
N TRP A 235 4.82 -13.78 -16.86
CA TRP A 235 5.08 -14.65 -15.72
C TRP A 235 3.79 -15.05 -14.99
N LEU A 236 2.70 -14.30 -15.22
CA LEU A 236 1.37 -14.54 -14.68
C LEU A 236 0.64 -15.56 -15.57
N ASP A 237 0.86 -16.84 -15.26
CA ASP A 237 0.47 -18.02 -16.02
C ASP A 237 -0.67 -18.82 -15.36
N GLY A 238 -1.33 -18.26 -14.35
CA GLY A 238 -2.35 -18.91 -13.55
C GLY A 238 -1.79 -19.71 -12.36
N ILE A 239 -0.50 -20.03 -12.36
CA ILE A 239 0.20 -20.68 -11.23
C ILE A 239 0.88 -19.62 -10.36
N ASN A 240 1.54 -18.62 -10.96
CA ASN A 240 2.24 -17.56 -10.22
C ASN A 240 1.37 -16.32 -9.95
N GLY A 241 0.07 -16.42 -10.28
CA GLY A 241 -0.85 -15.29 -10.40
C GLY A 241 -1.43 -15.20 -11.81
N PHE A 242 -2.30 -14.22 -12.02
CA PHE A 242 -3.06 -14.06 -13.26
C PHE A 242 -3.33 -12.59 -13.59
N ARG A 243 -3.87 -12.36 -14.79
CA ARG A 243 -4.30 -11.03 -15.25
C ARG A 243 -5.79 -11.02 -15.51
N THR A 244 -6.40 -9.87 -15.38
CA THR A 244 -7.80 -9.70 -15.78
C THR A 244 -7.91 -9.27 -17.24
N SER A 245 -9.05 -9.50 -17.88
CA SER A 245 -9.42 -8.78 -19.09
C SER A 245 -9.52 -7.28 -18.80
N THR A 246 -9.44 -6.47 -19.85
CA THR A 246 -9.86 -5.07 -19.77
C THR A 246 -11.38 -5.02 -19.76
N PHE A 247 -11.94 -3.93 -19.24
CA PHE A 247 -13.38 -3.72 -19.21
C PHE A 247 -13.74 -2.26 -19.53
N PRO A 248 -14.98 -1.97 -19.94
CA PRO A 248 -15.40 -0.61 -20.28
C PRO A 248 -15.22 0.36 -19.11
N GLY A 249 -14.66 1.54 -19.41
CA GLY A 249 -14.57 2.62 -18.46
C GLY A 249 -13.59 3.71 -18.87
N THR A 250 -13.73 4.90 -18.27
CA THR A 250 -12.74 5.98 -18.47
C THR A 250 -11.37 5.57 -17.92
N ILE A 251 -11.34 4.95 -16.73
CA ILE A 251 -10.12 4.46 -16.10
C ILE A 251 -10.36 3.12 -15.38
N PRO A 252 -10.41 2.00 -16.12
CA PRO A 252 -10.54 0.67 -15.53
C PRO A 252 -9.32 0.31 -14.65
N SER A 253 -9.56 -0.52 -13.64
CA SER A 253 -8.57 -0.96 -12.63
C SER A 253 -7.89 0.18 -11.89
N PHE A 254 -8.57 1.31 -11.70
CA PHE A 254 -8.01 2.48 -11.04
C PHE A 254 -7.88 2.34 -9.52
N LYS A 255 -8.81 1.59 -8.92
CA LYS A 255 -8.76 1.22 -7.50
C LYS A 255 -8.87 -0.29 -7.41
N VAL A 256 -8.01 -0.89 -6.61
CA VAL A 256 -7.92 -2.34 -6.43
C VAL A 256 -7.64 -2.62 -4.95
N GLY A 257 -8.04 -3.79 -4.48
CA GLY A 257 -7.71 -4.25 -3.13
C GLY A 257 -8.45 -5.53 -2.76
N GLY A 258 -8.08 -6.12 -1.63
CA GLY A 258 -8.82 -7.23 -1.03
C GLY A 258 -10.19 -6.78 -0.54
N ALA A 259 -11.21 -7.57 -0.85
CA ALA A 259 -12.55 -7.44 -0.30
C ALA A 259 -12.73 -8.27 1.00
N GLY A 260 -11.75 -9.12 1.33
CA GLY A 260 -11.91 -10.17 2.34
C GLY A 260 -12.74 -11.32 1.77
N ASP A 261 -13.00 -12.34 2.57
CA ASP A 261 -13.89 -13.44 2.19
C ASP A 261 -15.35 -13.00 2.33
N ILE A 262 -15.95 -12.50 1.24
CA ILE A 262 -17.32 -11.93 1.26
C ILE A 262 -18.39 -12.95 0.89
N ASN A 263 -17.99 -14.14 0.44
CA ASN A 263 -18.89 -15.24 0.11
C ASN A 263 -18.79 -16.39 1.14
N ASN A 264 -17.91 -16.26 2.14
CA ASN A 264 -17.65 -17.20 3.22
C ASN A 264 -17.22 -18.58 2.71
N ASP A 265 -16.38 -18.61 1.67
CA ASP A 265 -15.81 -19.83 1.10
C ASP A 265 -14.41 -20.18 1.62
N GLY A 266 -13.85 -19.32 2.47
CA GLY A 266 -12.55 -19.46 3.11
C GLY A 266 -11.39 -18.83 2.34
N PHE A 267 -11.64 -18.16 1.21
CA PHE A 267 -10.61 -17.48 0.42
C PHE A 267 -10.89 -15.98 0.39
N ASN A 268 -9.84 -15.15 0.42
CA ASN A 268 -10.05 -13.71 0.27
C ASN A 268 -10.47 -13.38 -1.17
N ASP A 269 -11.43 -12.46 -1.29
CA ASP A 269 -11.95 -11.97 -2.56
C ASP A 269 -11.28 -10.66 -2.97
N ILE A 270 -11.42 -10.34 -4.25
CA ILE A 270 -10.68 -9.26 -4.91
C ILE A 270 -11.67 -8.22 -5.44
N LEU A 271 -11.49 -6.95 -5.08
CA LEU A 271 -12.22 -5.82 -5.65
C LEU A 271 -11.39 -5.12 -6.73
N ILE A 272 -12.00 -4.94 -7.90
CA ILE A 272 -11.43 -4.25 -9.05
C ILE A 272 -12.38 -3.13 -9.47
N GLY A 273 -11.97 -1.91 -9.12
CA GLY A 273 -12.73 -0.69 -9.29
C GLY A 273 -12.40 0.08 -10.58
N ASN A 274 -13.44 0.68 -11.14
CA ASN A 274 -13.34 1.69 -12.20
C ASN A 274 -13.38 3.09 -11.59
N TRP A 275 -12.59 4.00 -12.15
CA TRP A 275 -12.85 5.43 -11.97
C TRP A 275 -13.58 5.93 -13.20
N ASP A 276 -14.91 5.98 -13.09
CA ASP A 276 -15.77 6.51 -14.13
C ASP A 276 -16.76 7.53 -13.57
N SER A 277 -16.98 8.59 -14.34
CA SER A 277 -18.08 9.53 -14.13
C SER A 277 -19.16 9.39 -15.21
N THR A 278 -19.03 8.39 -16.08
CA THR A 278 -19.91 8.10 -17.22
C THR A 278 -20.39 6.65 -17.19
N ASP A 279 -21.55 6.40 -17.81
CA ASP A 279 -22.22 5.10 -17.84
C ASP A 279 -21.69 4.24 -19.01
N PRO A 280 -21.28 2.97 -18.79
CA PRO A 280 -21.42 2.22 -17.53
C PRO A 280 -20.22 2.37 -16.59
N ALA A 281 -20.51 2.78 -15.36
CA ALA A 281 -19.53 2.82 -14.27
C ALA A 281 -19.50 1.46 -13.55
N ILE A 282 -18.92 0.42 -14.16
CA ILE A 282 -18.93 -0.93 -13.57
C ILE A 282 -17.61 -1.23 -12.84
N SER A 283 -17.71 -1.77 -11.63
CA SER A 283 -16.61 -2.38 -10.87
C SER A 283 -16.89 -3.88 -10.72
N TYR A 284 -15.93 -4.65 -10.24
CA TYR A 284 -16.06 -6.12 -10.14
C TYR A 284 -15.55 -6.64 -8.80
N ILE A 285 -16.25 -7.61 -8.24
CA ILE A 285 -15.71 -8.54 -7.28
C ILE A 285 -15.35 -9.82 -8.03
N LEU A 286 -14.14 -10.33 -7.80
CA LEU A 286 -13.70 -11.65 -8.24
C LEU A 286 -13.46 -12.49 -6.99
N PHE A 287 -14.05 -13.68 -6.93
CA PHE A 287 -13.89 -14.55 -5.77
C PHE A 287 -12.54 -15.25 -5.74
N GLY A 288 -11.97 -15.37 -4.54
CA GLY A 288 -10.83 -16.24 -4.27
C GLY A 288 -11.21 -17.71 -4.46
N LYS A 289 -10.22 -18.59 -4.61
CA LYS A 289 -10.45 -20.04 -4.64
C LYS A 289 -9.16 -20.86 -4.54
N GLY A 290 -9.27 -22.03 -3.92
CA GLY A 290 -8.22 -23.06 -3.88
C GLY A 290 -7.99 -23.85 -5.17
N THR A 291 -8.72 -23.53 -6.26
CA THR A 291 -8.52 -24.17 -7.57
C THR A 291 -7.75 -23.25 -8.51
N SER A 292 -7.13 -23.81 -9.55
CA SER A 292 -6.29 -23.03 -10.46
C SER A 292 -7.04 -21.89 -11.15
N PHE A 293 -6.41 -20.72 -11.23
CA PHE A 293 -6.87 -19.61 -12.06
C PHE A 293 -6.35 -19.75 -13.50
N ALA A 294 -7.10 -19.24 -14.47
CA ALA A 294 -6.59 -19.07 -15.82
C ALA A 294 -5.57 -17.91 -15.86
N PRO A 295 -4.55 -17.94 -16.74
CA PRO A 295 -3.63 -16.81 -16.90
C PRO A 295 -4.30 -15.47 -17.21
N LEU A 296 -5.47 -15.52 -17.88
CA LEU A 296 -6.33 -14.39 -18.18
C LEU A 296 -7.75 -14.71 -17.72
N VAL A 297 -8.25 -13.98 -16.73
CA VAL A 297 -9.62 -14.08 -16.20
C VAL A 297 -10.48 -13.00 -16.84
N ASP A 298 -11.58 -13.39 -17.48
CA ASP A 298 -12.49 -12.45 -18.15
C ASP A 298 -13.55 -11.90 -17.19
N LEU A 299 -13.42 -10.63 -16.79
CA LEU A 299 -14.35 -9.98 -15.87
C LEU A 299 -15.75 -9.79 -16.46
N LEU A 300 -15.88 -9.73 -17.79
CA LEU A 300 -17.18 -9.58 -18.45
C LEU A 300 -17.98 -10.88 -18.48
N ALA A 301 -17.35 -12.01 -18.15
CA ALA A 301 -17.96 -13.32 -18.11
C ALA A 301 -18.44 -13.73 -16.71
N LEU A 302 -18.26 -12.88 -15.69
CA LEU A 302 -18.71 -13.16 -14.32
C LEU A 302 -20.24 -13.24 -14.27
N ASP A 303 -20.74 -14.32 -13.67
CA ASP A 303 -22.16 -14.67 -13.61
C ASP A 303 -22.67 -14.95 -12.18
N GLY A 304 -21.83 -14.71 -11.17
CA GLY A 304 -22.09 -14.99 -9.76
C GLY A 304 -21.35 -16.21 -9.21
N THR A 305 -20.78 -17.10 -10.04
CA THR A 305 -20.04 -18.27 -9.52
C THR A 305 -18.60 -17.95 -9.15
N ASP A 306 -17.91 -17.17 -9.98
CA ASP A 306 -16.51 -16.76 -9.76
C ASP A 306 -16.40 -15.27 -9.36
N GLY A 307 -17.54 -14.61 -9.12
CA GLY A 307 -17.61 -13.19 -8.80
C GLY A 307 -18.80 -12.50 -9.48
N PHE A 308 -18.91 -11.18 -9.32
CA PHE A 308 -20.02 -10.39 -9.86
C PHE A 308 -19.61 -8.95 -10.16
N SER A 309 -20.43 -8.26 -10.94
CA SER A 309 -20.27 -6.84 -11.24
C SER A 309 -21.04 -5.95 -10.25
N ILE A 310 -20.44 -4.81 -9.91
CA ILE A 310 -21.03 -3.74 -9.13
C ILE A 310 -21.35 -2.60 -10.09
N ASP A 311 -22.64 -2.32 -10.25
CA ASP A 311 -23.10 -1.15 -10.98
C ASP A 311 -22.94 0.12 -10.13
N ASN A 312 -22.00 1.00 -10.52
CA ASN A 312 -21.77 2.30 -9.88
C ASN A 312 -22.50 3.45 -10.60
N ASN A 313 -23.57 3.14 -11.34
CA ASN A 313 -24.42 4.13 -12.00
C ASN A 313 -24.87 5.25 -11.04
N GLY A 314 -25.11 6.43 -11.61
CA GLY A 314 -25.41 7.66 -10.86
C GLY A 314 -24.20 8.56 -10.59
N GLY A 315 -23.08 8.34 -11.28
CA GLY A 315 -21.86 9.16 -11.16
C GLY A 315 -21.00 8.79 -9.95
N ASN A 316 -21.17 7.59 -9.41
CA ASN A 316 -20.39 7.08 -8.29
C ASN A 316 -19.14 6.37 -8.80
N PHE A 317 -18.08 6.40 -8.01
CA PHE A 317 -16.86 5.63 -8.27
C PHE A 317 -16.32 5.09 -6.95
N LEU A 318 -15.58 3.99 -7.01
CA LEU A 318 -14.87 3.47 -5.86
C LEU A 318 -13.61 4.32 -5.63
N SER A 319 -13.53 4.99 -4.49
CA SER A 319 -12.39 5.85 -4.14
C SER A 319 -11.36 5.15 -3.27
N PHE A 320 -11.79 4.18 -2.44
CA PHE A 320 -10.96 3.42 -1.52
C PHE A 320 -11.52 2.00 -1.38
N VAL A 321 -10.65 1.04 -1.09
CA VAL A 321 -10.99 -0.37 -0.86
C VAL A 321 -10.35 -0.77 0.46
N GLY A 322 -11.12 -1.40 1.33
CA GLY A 322 -10.63 -1.98 2.56
C GLY A 322 -11.64 -2.99 3.08
N THR A 323 -11.16 -3.95 3.87
CA THR A 323 -12.03 -4.89 4.56
C THR A 323 -12.58 -4.22 5.81
N LEU A 324 -13.90 -4.18 5.91
CA LEU A 324 -14.58 -4.00 7.18
C LEU A 324 -15.06 -5.41 7.52
N GLY A 325 -14.46 -6.04 8.53
CA GLY A 325 -14.98 -7.33 9.02
C GLY A 325 -16.47 -7.19 9.38
N ASP A 326 -17.21 -8.29 9.45
CA ASP A 326 -18.67 -8.32 9.62
C ASP A 326 -19.23 -7.21 10.53
N ILE A 327 -19.72 -6.13 9.90
CA ILE A 327 -20.15 -4.90 10.58
C ILE A 327 -21.60 -4.93 11.05
N ASN A 328 -22.39 -5.88 10.56
CA ASN A 328 -23.80 -6.07 10.92
C ASN A 328 -24.04 -7.37 11.69
N ASN A 329 -22.98 -8.14 11.94
CA ASN A 329 -22.96 -9.42 12.66
C ASN A 329 -23.91 -10.45 12.01
N ASP A 330 -24.00 -10.48 10.68
CA ASP A 330 -24.83 -11.45 9.95
C ASP A 330 -24.05 -12.69 9.47
N GLY A 331 -22.73 -12.72 9.68
CA GLY A 331 -21.85 -13.81 9.31
C GLY A 331 -21.56 -13.90 7.82
N ILE A 332 -21.74 -12.79 7.10
CA ILE A 332 -21.42 -12.59 5.67
C ILE A 332 -20.39 -11.45 5.54
#